data_AF-A0A377A4C8-F1
#
_entry.id   AF-A0A377A4C8-F1
#
_cell.length_a   1.000
_cell.length_b   1.000
_cell.length_c   1.000
_cell.angle_alpha   90.00
_cell.angle_beta   90.00
_cell.angle_gamma   90.00
#
_symmetry.space_group_name_H-M   'P 1'
#
loop_
_entity.id
_entity.type
_entity.pdbx_description
1 polymer ?
#
loop_
_entity_poly.entity_id
_entity_poly.type
_entity_poly.pdbx_seq_one_letter_code
_entity_poly.pdbx_strand_id
1 'polypeptide(L)' 'MANGWTGNILRVNLTTGNITLEDSSKFKSFVGGMGFGYKIMYDEVPPGTNLSMKRIN' A
#
# COMPACT_ATOMS: atom_id res chain seq x y z
N MET A 1 6.45 23.07 -9.03
CA MET A 1 6.52 22.00 -10.06
C MET A 1 5.80 20.78 -9.53
N ALA A 2 4.62 20.47 -10.06
CA ALA A 2 3.89 19.26 -9.72
C ALA A 2 4.49 18.09 -10.51
N ASN A 3 5.46 17.39 -9.91
CA ASN A 3 6.22 16.30 -10.53
C ASN A 3 5.44 14.97 -10.48
N GLY A 4 4.14 14.98 -10.77
CA GLY A 4 3.27 13.78 -10.81
C GLY A 4 2.93 13.14 -9.46
N TRP A 5 3.73 13.32 -8.41
CA TRP A 5 3.50 12.74 -7.08
C TRP A 5 3.34 13.80 -5.98
N THR A 6 2.33 13.64 -5.13
CA THR A 6 2.16 14.42 -3.88
C THR A 6 3.26 14.12 -2.86
N GLY A 7 3.92 12.96 -2.96
CA GLY A 7 5.09 12.59 -2.15
C GLY A 7 4.80 11.77 -0.90
N ASN A 8 3.53 11.61 -0.50
CA ASN A 8 3.17 10.87 0.71
C ASN A 8 2.11 9.78 0.43
N ILE A 9 2.15 8.71 1.22
CA ILE A 9 1.16 7.64 1.33
C ILE A 9 0.51 7.73 2.70
N LEU A 10 -0.82 7.74 2.77
CA LEU A 10 -1.55 7.66 4.02
C LEU A 10 -1.61 6.20 4.48
N ARG A 11 -1.09 5.91 5.68
CA ARG A 11 -1.13 4.59 6.30
C ARG A 11 -2.16 4.61 7.42
N VAL A 12 -3.17 3.76 7.31
CA VAL A 12 -4.29 3.67 8.27
C VAL A 12 -4.34 2.26 8.84
N ASN A 13 -4.16 2.13 10.15
CA ASN A 13 -4.41 0.89 10.87
C ASN A 13 -5.85 0.91 11.40
N LEU A 14 -6.72 0.07 10.83
CA LEU A 14 -8.14 0.03 11.18
C LEU A 14 -8.42 -0.63 12.54
N THR A 15 -7.49 -1.42 13.09
CA THR A 15 -7.64 -2.05 14.40
C THR A 15 -7.38 -1.05 15.53
N THR A 16 -6.33 -0.24 15.40
CA THR A 16 -5.95 0.73 16.44
C THR A 16 -6.45 2.15 16.18
N GLY A 17 -6.90 2.44 14.95
CA GLY A 17 -7.24 3.79 14.50
C GLY A 17 -6.02 4.69 14.22
N ASN A 18 -4.80 4.16 14.25
CA ASN A 18 -3.61 4.97 13.99
C ASN A 18 -3.53 5.40 12.53
N ILE A 19 -3.24 6.69 12.32
CA ILE A 19 -3.08 7.31 11.01
C ILE A 19 -1.68 7.93 10.96
N THR A 20 -0.92 7.57 9.93
CA THR A 20 0.44 8.10 9.73
C THR A 20 0.64 8.46 8.26
N LEU A 21 1.60 9.35 8.00
CA LEU A 21 2.07 9.67 6.66
C LEU A 21 3.43 9.01 6.45
N GLU A 22 3.58 8.38 5.30
CA GLU A 22 4.83 7.77 4.86
C GLU A 22 5.32 8.41 3.57
N ASP A 23 6.60 8.75 3.49
CA ASP A 23 7.21 9.27 2.27
C ASP A 23 7.20 8.21 1.16
N SER A 24 6.73 8.61 -0.02
CA SER A 24 6.55 7.71 -1.16
C SER A 24 7.80 7.55 -2.03
N SER A 25 8.90 8.25 -1.72
CA SER A 25 10.08 8.29 -2.57
C SER A 25 10.73 6.92 -2.75
N LYS A 26 10.63 6.04 -1.74
CA LYS A 26 11.14 4.66 -1.83
C LYS A 26 10.44 3.79 -2.88
N PHE A 27 9.27 4.22 -3.36
CA PHE A 27 8.50 3.49 -4.37
C PHE A 27 8.62 4.10 -5.77
N LYS A 28 9.26 5.27 -5.95
CA LYS A 28 9.28 6.01 -7.23
C LYS A 28 9.84 5.22 -8.41
N SER A 29 10.73 4.24 -8.18
CA SER A 29 11.20 3.31 -9.22
C SER A 29 10.08 2.47 -9.86
N PHE A 30 8.93 2.36 -9.19
CA PHE A 30 7.73 1.67 -9.68
C PHE A 30 6.70 2.61 -10.32
N VAL A 31 7.08 3.87 -10.61
CA VAL A 31 6.32 4.91 -11.34
C VAL A 31 5.05 5.41 -10.63
N GLY A 32 4.23 4.56 -10.02
CA GLY A 32 3.00 4.95 -9.33
C GLY A 32 1.89 3.93 -9.49
N GLY A 33 0.67 4.29 -9.07
CA GLY A 33 -0.55 3.50 -9.29
C GLY A 33 -0.37 2.03 -8.93
N MET A 34 -0.57 1.15 -9.92
CA MET A 34 -0.43 -0.31 -9.74
C MET A 34 0.99 -0.73 -9.33
N GLY A 35 2.04 -0.06 -9.81
CA GLY A 35 3.42 -0.42 -9.46
C GLY A 35 3.70 -0.24 -7.96
N PHE A 36 3.19 0.86 -7.37
CA PHE A 36 3.27 1.07 -5.92
C PHE A 36 2.44 0.01 -5.19
N GLY A 37 1.20 -0.20 -5.63
CA GLY A 37 0.30 -1.19 -5.04
C GLY A 37 0.91 -2.59 -4.99
N TYR A 38 1.46 -3.07 -6.11
CA TYR A 38 2.08 -4.39 -6.16
C TYR A 38 3.34 -4.50 -5.32
N LYS A 39 4.20 -3.48 -5.30
CA LYS A 39 5.40 -3.51 -4.46
C LYS A 39 5.04 -3.56 -2.97
N ILE A 40 4.10 -2.71 -2.55
CA ILE A 40 3.60 -2.67 -1.17
C ILE A 40 2.97 -4.01 -0.80
N MET A 41 2.10 -4.56 -1.64
CA MET A 41 1.48 -5.87 -1.38
C MET A 41 2.52 -6.99 -1.29
N TYR A 42 3.50 -7.01 -2.20
CA TYR A 42 4.54 -8.04 -2.21
C TYR A 42 5.41 -8.01 -0.95
N ASP A 43 5.77 -6.81 -0.48
CA ASP A 43 6.64 -6.66 0.69
C ASP A 43 5.91 -6.83 2.03
N GLU A 44 4.64 -6.40 2.11
CA GLU A 44 3.92 -6.24 3.38
C GLU A 44 2.85 -7.31 3.64
N VAL A 45 2.48 -8.13 2.63
CA VAL A 45 1.47 -9.19 2.78
C VAL A 45 2.16 -10.57 2.75
N PRO A 46 2.26 -11.27 3.89
CA PRO A 46 2.88 -12.59 3.94
C PRO A 46 2.13 -13.63 3.10
N PRO A 47 2.83 -14.64 2.55
CA PRO A 47 2.20 -15.81 1.95
C PRO A 47 1.22 -16.47 2.94
N GLY A 48 0.08 -16.94 2.44
CA GLY A 48 -0.95 -17.57 3.27
C GLY A 48 -1.80 -16.58 4.09
N THR A 49 -1.64 -15.26 3.88
CA THR A 49 -2.58 -14.27 4.40
C THR A 49 -4.00 -14.66 4.00
N ASN A 50 -4.89 -14.75 4.99
CA ASN A 50 -6.28 -15.13 4.76
C ASN A 50 -6.98 -14.06 3.92
N LEU A 51 -7.15 -14.36 2.64
CA LEU A 51 -8.11 -13.68 1.80
C LEU A 51 -9.47 -14.22 2.23
N SER A 52 -10.21 -13.45 3.03
CA SER A 52 -11.58 -13.77 3.45
C SER A 52 -12.53 -13.81 2.23
N MET A 53 -12.27 -14.67 1.26
CA MET A 53 -13.26 -15.17 0.33
C MET A 53 -13.95 -16.32 1.06
N LYS A 54 -15.08 -16.02 1.69
CA LYS A 54 -16.05 -17.07 1.99
C LYS A 54 -16.43 -17.68 0.65
N ARG A 55 -15.94 -18.89 0.39
CA ARG A 55 -16.37 -19.69 -0.74
C ARG A 55 -17.88 -19.86 -0.57
N ILE A 56 -18.65 -19.20 -1.42
CA ILE A 56 -20.09 -19.36 -1.52
C ILE A 56 -20.34 -20.80 -1.98
N ASN A 57 -20.64 -21.67 -1.02
CA ASN A 57 -21.22 -22.99 -1.24
C ASN A 57 -22.65 -22.94 -0.72
#